data_AF-A0A7J2JZK6-F1
#
_entry.id   AF-A0A7J2JZK6-F1
#
_cell.length_a   1.000
_cell.length_b   1.000
_cell.length_c   1.000
_cell.angle_alpha   90.00
_cell.angle_beta   90.00
_cell.angle_gamma   90.00
#
_symmetry.space_group_name_H-M   'P 1'
#
loop_
_entity.id
_entity.type
_entity.pdbx_description
1 polymer ?
#
loop_
_entity_poly.entity_id
_entity_poly.type
_entity_poly.pdbx_seq_one_letter_code
_entity_poly.pdbx_strand_id
1 'polypeptide(L)'
;MRERVELVFTRIDNPEREVKLLAHLDDEMVRYAMMAAKRLGFEADEELSLHTPACLPVRVIGKSVREIVNTYGTRFVLVGADCAEARPMGEQVELVFTRIDNPERKVKLLAYLDDEMAYYAMVAAKKLGLRTDEEFGLQTPSGLPIPKIADKSVREIVNTYGTMFNLVSADTPA
;
A
#
# COMPACT_ATOMS: atom_id res chain seq x y z
N MET A 1 9.76 -11.59 -23.38
CA MET A 1 10.20 -10.23 -23.02
C MET A 1 10.45 -10.20 -21.53
N ARG A 2 11.47 -9.48 -21.06
CA ARG A 2 11.78 -9.33 -19.64
C ARG A 2 10.92 -8.20 -19.07
N GLU A 3 9.87 -8.54 -18.34
CA GLU A 3 8.94 -7.56 -17.75
C GLU A 3 9.64 -6.72 -16.67
N ARG A 4 9.40 -5.41 -16.73
CA ARG A 4 10.01 -4.42 -15.84
C ARG A 4 8.94 -3.56 -15.20
N VAL A 5 9.22 -3.09 -13.99
CA VAL A 5 8.36 -2.20 -13.22
C VAL A 5 9.19 -1.04 -12.66
N GLU A 6 8.59 0.14 -12.55
CA GLU A 6 9.21 1.25 -11.83
C GLU A 6 8.89 1.11 -10.34
N LEU A 7 9.92 1.05 -9.51
CA LEU A 7 9.84 1.09 -8.06
C LEU A 7 10.18 2.49 -7.57
N VAL A 8 9.40 3.01 -6.63
CA VAL A 8 9.61 4.32 -6.02
C VAL A 8 9.97 4.14 -4.56
N PHE A 9 11.11 4.69 -4.14
CA PHE A 9 11.58 4.64 -2.76
C PHE A 9 11.73 6.06 -2.21
N THR A 10 11.27 6.30 -1.00
CA THR A 10 11.48 7.57 -0.28
C THR A 10 12.12 7.34 1.07
N ARG A 11 12.72 8.38 1.64
CA ARG A 11 13.14 8.39 3.05
C ARG A 11 12.01 8.96 3.89
N ILE A 12 11.71 8.37 5.04
CA ILE A 12 10.56 8.82 5.83
C ILE A 12 10.68 10.24 6.37
N ASP A 13 11.90 10.62 6.75
CA ASP A 13 12.27 11.91 7.33
C ASP A 13 12.62 12.96 6.25
N ASN A 14 12.66 12.53 4.99
CA ASN A 14 12.81 13.40 3.83
C ASN A 14 11.95 12.84 2.66
N PRO A 15 10.61 12.93 2.78
CA PRO A 15 9.69 12.33 1.83
C PRO A 15 9.73 13.00 0.45
N GLU A 16 10.23 14.25 0.35
CA GLU A 16 10.42 14.96 -0.92
C GLU A 16 11.56 14.35 -1.75
N ARG A 17 12.50 13.65 -1.11
CA ARG A 17 13.58 12.96 -1.80
C ARG A 17 13.14 11.55 -2.18
N GLU A 18 12.75 11.39 -3.44
CA GLU A 18 12.42 10.09 -4.04
C GLU A 18 13.55 9.53 -4.91
N VAL A 19 13.68 8.21 -4.93
CA VAL A 19 14.54 7.43 -5.83
C VAL A 19 13.67 6.48 -6.62
N LYS A 20 13.69 6.64 -7.94
CA LYS A 20 13.01 5.74 -8.89
C LYS A 20 14.01 4.74 -9.45
N LEU A 21 13.67 3.46 -9.40
CA LEU A 21 14.48 2.37 -9.94
C LEU A 21 13.64 1.53 -10.89
N LEU A 22 14.13 1.33 -12.11
CA LEU A 22 13.55 0.38 -13.04
C LEU A 22 14.03 -1.03 -12.67
N ALA A 23 13.11 -1.88 -12.23
CA ALA A 23 13.40 -3.21 -11.73
C ALA A 23 12.86 -4.30 -12.65
N HIS A 24 13.58 -5.41 -12.75
CA HIS A 24 13.05 -6.61 -13.37
C HIS A 24 12.20 -7.37 -12.36
N LEU A 25 11.04 -7.87 -12.80
CA LEU A 25 10.10 -8.59 -11.92
C LEU A 25 10.69 -9.84 -11.24
N ASP A 26 11.68 -10.49 -11.84
CA ASP A 26 12.26 -11.75 -11.34
C ASP A 26 13.53 -11.53 -10.50
N ASP A 27 14.01 -10.28 -10.40
CA ASP A 27 15.14 -9.96 -9.55
C ASP A 27 14.72 -9.92 -8.07
N GLU A 28 15.69 -10.07 -7.17
CA GLU A 28 15.45 -9.96 -5.74
C GLU A 28 15.19 -8.50 -5.30
N MET A 29 14.12 -8.29 -4.53
CA MET A 29 13.72 -6.97 -4.04
C MET A 29 14.79 -6.33 -3.14
N VAL A 30 15.50 -7.15 -2.34
CA VAL A 30 16.55 -6.67 -1.42
C VAL A 30 17.63 -5.87 -2.15
N ARG A 31 17.96 -6.24 -3.39
CA ARG A 31 18.95 -5.54 -4.20
C ARG A 31 18.52 -4.09 -4.48
N TYR A 32 17.26 -3.89 -4.85
CA TYR A 32 16.71 -2.57 -5.15
C TYR A 32 16.55 -1.72 -3.90
N ALA A 33 16.14 -2.32 -2.77
CA ALA A 33 16.09 -1.64 -1.48
C ALA A 33 17.47 -1.11 -1.07
N MET A 34 18.53 -1.91 -1.19
CA MET A 34 19.90 -1.48 -0.90
C MET A 34 20.40 -0.38 -1.85
N MET A 35 20.09 -0.49 -3.15
CA MET A 35 20.43 0.55 -4.13
C MET A 35 19.72 1.87 -3.84
N ALA A 36 18.45 1.81 -3.43
CA ALA A 36 17.68 2.97 -3.03
C ALA A 36 18.22 3.60 -1.75
N ALA A 37 18.52 2.80 -0.72
CA ALA A 37 19.07 3.28 0.54
C ALA A 37 20.36 4.09 0.33
N LYS A 38 21.29 3.55 -0.46
CA LYS A 38 22.53 4.27 -0.82
C LYS A 38 22.27 5.60 -1.54
N ARG A 39 21.27 5.66 -2.43
CA ARG A 39 20.92 6.89 -3.18
C ARG A 39 20.16 7.90 -2.34
N LEU A 40 19.42 7.44 -1.33
CA LEU A 40 18.72 8.26 -0.34
C LEU A 40 19.67 8.78 0.75
N GLY A 41 20.91 8.29 0.81
CA GLY A 41 21.94 8.77 1.73
C GLY A 41 21.87 8.12 3.11
N PHE A 42 21.43 6.87 3.19
CA PHE A 42 21.61 6.05 4.38
C PHE A 42 23.07 5.60 4.51
N GLU A 43 23.56 5.55 5.73
CA GLU A 43 24.91 5.06 6.05
C GLU A 43 24.93 3.52 6.08
N ALA A 44 26.12 2.92 5.97
CA ALA A 44 26.28 1.47 5.84
C ALA A 44 26.00 0.69 7.14
N ASP A 45 26.05 1.37 8.29
CA ASP A 45 25.83 0.84 9.64
C ASP A 45 24.42 1.15 10.18
N GLU A 46 23.59 1.86 9.41
CA GLU A 46 22.22 2.18 9.81
C GLU A 46 21.31 0.95 9.69
N GLU A 47 20.50 0.68 10.72
CA GLU A 47 19.50 -0.40 10.66
C GLU A 47 18.38 -0.02 9.69
N LEU A 48 18.36 -0.66 8.53
CA LEU A 48 17.42 -0.37 7.45
C LEU A 48 16.22 -1.28 7.50
N SER A 49 15.04 -0.68 7.56
CA SER A 49 13.77 -1.37 7.34
C SER A 49 13.07 -0.81 6.11
N LEU A 50 12.46 -1.71 5.32
CA LEU A 50 11.62 -1.35 4.18
C LEU A 50 10.17 -1.43 4.61
N HIS A 51 9.42 -0.37 4.35
CA HIS A 51 8.01 -0.28 4.65
C HIS A 51 7.20 0.11 3.41
N THR A 52 5.89 -0.12 3.45
CA THR A 52 4.94 0.57 2.56
C THR A 52 4.77 2.03 3.02
N PRO A 53 4.16 2.92 2.20
CA PRO A 53 3.83 4.28 2.62
C PRO A 53 3.02 4.34 3.92
N ALA A 54 2.19 3.32 4.15
CA ALA A 54 1.39 3.16 5.35
C ALA A 54 2.15 2.54 6.54
N CYS A 55 3.48 2.55 6.50
CA CYS A 55 4.37 2.01 7.52
C CYS A 55 4.23 0.50 7.81
N LEU A 56 3.73 -0.30 6.87
CA LEU A 56 3.80 -1.74 7.04
C LEU A 56 5.19 -2.28 6.72
N PRO A 57 5.80 -3.11 7.57
CA PRO A 57 7.07 -3.73 7.27
C PRO A 57 6.95 -4.67 6.06
N VAL A 58 7.84 -4.51 5.10
CA VAL A 58 7.95 -5.32 3.89
C VAL A 58 9.13 -6.27 4.03
N ARG A 59 8.84 -7.58 4.13
CA ARG A 59 9.89 -8.61 4.20
C ARG A 59 10.45 -8.88 2.81
N VAL A 60 11.66 -8.42 2.54
CA VAL A 60 12.30 -8.52 1.20
C VAL A 60 13.25 -9.70 1.02
N ILE A 61 13.71 -10.32 2.11
CA ILE A 61 14.71 -11.40 2.05
C ILE A 61 14.11 -12.63 1.36
N GLY A 62 14.75 -13.07 0.27
CA GLY A 62 14.33 -14.22 -0.53
C GLY A 62 13.05 -13.98 -1.35
N LYS A 63 12.67 -12.72 -1.57
CA LYS A 63 11.46 -12.34 -2.32
C LYS A 63 11.81 -11.63 -3.61
N SER A 64 11.16 -12.04 -4.70
CA SER A 64 11.24 -11.36 -5.99
C SER A 64 10.49 -10.02 -5.98
N VAL A 65 10.87 -9.11 -6.88
CA VAL A 65 10.15 -7.85 -7.10
C VAL A 65 8.68 -8.12 -7.43
N ARG A 66 8.40 -9.15 -8.24
CA ARG A 66 7.03 -9.57 -8.59
C ARG A 66 6.19 -9.88 -7.36
N GLU A 67 6.70 -10.73 -6.46
CA GLU A 67 5.96 -11.12 -5.25
C GLU A 67 5.64 -9.91 -4.37
N ILE A 68 6.62 -9.02 -4.21
CA ILE A 68 6.46 -7.82 -3.38
C ILE A 68 5.48 -6.85 -4.02
N VAL A 69 5.64 -6.55 -5.31
CA VAL A 69 4.77 -5.58 -6.00
C VAL A 69 3.32 -6.07 -6.09
N ASN A 70 3.11 -7.36 -6.35
CA ASN A 70 1.78 -7.94 -6.36
C ASN A 70 1.08 -7.86 -4.99
N THR A 71 1.85 -7.77 -3.90
CA THR A 71 1.31 -7.73 -2.53
C THR A 71 1.18 -6.29 -2.01
N TYR A 72 2.13 -5.42 -2.31
CA TYR A 72 2.33 -4.14 -1.63
C TYR A 72 2.34 -2.93 -2.58
N GLY A 73 2.22 -3.12 -3.89
CA GLY A 73 2.37 -2.04 -4.87
C GLY A 73 3.84 -1.69 -5.16
N THR A 74 4.08 -0.53 -5.77
CA THR A 74 5.42 -0.14 -6.28
C THR A 74 6.10 0.95 -5.48
N ARG A 75 5.43 1.52 -4.48
CA ARG A 75 5.96 2.59 -3.63
C ARG A 75 6.39 2.03 -2.28
N PHE A 76 7.57 2.42 -1.83
CA PHE A 76 8.16 1.97 -0.59
C PHE A 76 8.84 3.12 0.14
N VAL A 77 8.92 2.99 1.46
CA VAL A 77 9.60 3.92 2.36
C VAL A 77 10.73 3.18 3.04
N LEU A 78 11.92 3.78 3.05
CA LEU A 78 13.06 3.29 3.82
C LEU A 78 13.15 4.08 5.12
N VAL A 79 13.43 3.37 6.20
CA VAL A 79 13.41 3.90 7.56
C VAL A 79 14.62 3.37 8.32
N GLY A 80 15.34 4.28 8.97
CA GLY A 80 16.45 3.96 9.89
C GLY A 80 16.02 3.74 11.35
N ALA A 81 14.78 4.11 11.69
CA ALA A 81 14.17 4.06 13.02
C ALA A 81 12.73 3.52 12.94
N ASP A 82 11.89 3.71 13.96
CA ASP A 82 10.48 3.28 13.90
C ASP A 82 9.69 4.11 12.86
N CYS A 83 9.13 3.44 11.86
CA CYS A 83 8.37 4.08 10.78
C CYS A 83 7.18 4.89 11.31
N ALA A 84 6.47 4.38 12.31
CA ALA A 84 5.29 5.04 12.84
C ALA A 84 5.64 6.36 13.54
N GLU A 85 6.81 6.41 14.21
CA GLU A 85 7.28 7.60 14.91
C GLU A 85 7.91 8.64 13.98
N ALA A 86 8.63 8.18 12.95
CA ALA A 86 9.35 9.05 12.03
C ALA A 86 8.44 9.64 10.93
N ARG A 87 7.22 9.11 10.79
CA ARG A 87 6.25 9.61 9.81
C ARG A 87 5.84 11.05 10.15
N PRO A 88 5.93 12.01 9.22
CA PRO A 88 5.36 13.33 9.45
C PRO A 88 3.86 13.17 9.75
N MET A 89 3.37 13.85 10.80
CA MET A 89 1.94 13.84 11.16
C MET A 89 1.12 14.41 10.00
N GLY A 90 0.64 13.53 9.13
CA GLY A 90 -0.28 13.86 8.04
C GLY A 90 -1.71 13.92 8.56
N GLU A 91 -2.56 14.64 7.83
CA GLU A 91 -4.00 14.62 8.08
C GLU A 91 -4.54 13.19 7.99
N GLN A 92 -5.40 12.83 8.95
CA GLN A 92 -6.00 11.50 9.05
C GLN A 92 -7.51 11.57 8.85
N VAL A 93 -8.08 10.46 8.40
CA VAL A 93 -9.51 10.27 8.20
C VAL A 93 -9.91 8.87 8.62
N GLU A 94 -11.11 8.72 9.20
CA GLU A 94 -11.69 7.39 9.43
C GLU A 94 -12.33 6.88 8.14
N LEU A 95 -11.86 5.73 7.66
CA LEU A 95 -12.46 4.97 6.57
C LEU A 95 -13.32 3.85 7.15
N VAL A 96 -14.51 3.65 6.57
CA VAL A 96 -15.43 2.57 6.96
C VAL A 96 -15.61 1.62 5.80
N PHE A 97 -15.31 0.35 6.03
CA PHE A 97 -15.47 -0.72 5.05
C PHE A 97 -16.52 -1.71 5.52
N THR A 98 -17.37 -2.12 4.60
CA THR A 98 -18.41 -3.15 4.79
C THR A 98 -18.32 -4.20 3.71
N ARG A 99 -18.70 -5.43 4.02
CA ARG A 99 -18.91 -6.46 3.00
C ARG A 99 -20.34 -6.38 2.48
N ILE A 100 -20.53 -6.48 1.16
CA ILE A 100 -21.87 -6.39 0.58
C ILE A 100 -22.77 -7.58 0.98
N ASP A 101 -22.17 -8.76 1.13
CA ASP A 101 -22.82 -10.01 1.53
C ASP A 101 -22.94 -10.18 3.05
N ASN A 102 -22.32 -9.28 3.83
CA ASN A 102 -22.46 -9.21 5.28
C ASN A 102 -22.38 -7.75 5.77
N PRO A 103 -23.43 -6.95 5.55
CA PRO A 103 -23.42 -5.51 5.81
C PRO A 103 -23.38 -5.14 7.30
N GLU A 104 -23.71 -6.08 8.19
CA GLU A 104 -23.63 -5.88 9.64
C GLU A 104 -22.19 -5.83 10.14
N ARG A 105 -21.27 -6.51 9.44
CA ARG A 105 -19.86 -6.52 9.79
C ARG A 105 -19.14 -5.34 9.13
N LYS A 106 -18.71 -4.38 9.97
CA LYS A 106 -17.97 -3.18 9.53
C LYS A 106 -16.56 -3.19 10.09
N VAL A 107 -15.62 -2.65 9.32
CA VAL A 107 -14.26 -2.37 9.77
C VAL A 107 -14.00 -0.88 9.62
N LYS A 108 -13.53 -0.27 10.71
CA LYS A 108 -13.09 1.13 10.74
C LYS A 108 -11.58 1.16 10.76
N LEU A 109 -10.98 1.96 9.89
CA LEU A 109 -9.53 2.17 9.83
C LEU A 109 -9.24 3.66 9.86
N LEU A 110 -8.31 4.07 10.72
CA LEU A 110 -7.76 5.41 10.69
C LEU A 110 -6.69 5.44 9.60
N ALA A 111 -6.89 6.30 8.61
CA ALA A 111 -6.06 6.38 7.42
C ALA A 111 -5.40 7.74 7.28
N TYR A 112 -4.14 7.78 6.88
CA TYR A 112 -3.52 9.04 6.48
C TYR A 112 -3.97 9.39 5.06
N LEU A 113 -4.26 10.66 4.81
CA LEU A 113 -4.77 11.10 3.52
C LEU A 113 -3.80 10.84 2.36
N ASP A 114 -2.50 10.85 2.61
CA ASP A 114 -1.49 10.68 1.56
C ASP A 114 -1.04 9.22 1.37
N ASP A 115 -1.64 8.27 2.10
CA ASP A 115 -1.42 6.83 1.87
C ASP A 115 -2.20 6.31 0.67
N GLU A 116 -1.78 5.17 0.14
CA GLU A 116 -2.48 4.46 -0.94
C GLU A 116 -3.79 3.86 -0.43
N MET A 117 -4.91 4.09 -1.14
CA MET A 117 -6.20 3.53 -0.75
C MET A 117 -6.21 2.00 -0.81
N ALA A 118 -5.52 1.40 -1.79
CA ALA A 118 -5.43 -0.06 -1.94
C ALA A 118 -4.96 -0.74 -0.65
N TYR A 119 -4.04 -0.12 0.09
CA TYR A 119 -3.58 -0.65 1.37
C TYR A 119 -4.74 -0.83 2.37
N TYR A 120 -5.52 0.22 2.62
CA TYR A 120 -6.64 0.16 3.57
C TYR A 120 -7.72 -0.79 3.11
N ALA A 121 -7.98 -0.86 1.80
CA ALA A 121 -8.93 -1.80 1.23
C ALA A 121 -8.49 -3.26 1.46
N MET A 122 -7.20 -3.59 1.28
CA MET A 122 -6.65 -4.92 1.58
C MET A 122 -6.73 -5.27 3.07
N VAL A 123 -6.37 -4.32 3.95
CA VAL A 123 -6.47 -4.54 5.41
C VAL A 123 -7.91 -4.77 5.82
N ALA A 124 -8.84 -3.97 5.29
CA ALA A 124 -10.26 -4.13 5.53
C ALA A 124 -10.77 -5.49 5.03
N ALA A 125 -10.38 -5.90 3.81
CA ALA A 125 -10.76 -7.17 3.23
C ALA A 125 -10.37 -8.35 4.12
N LYS A 126 -9.11 -8.37 4.58
CA LYS A 126 -8.62 -9.39 5.52
C LYS A 126 -9.42 -9.39 6.84
N LYS A 127 -9.67 -8.21 7.42
CA LYS A 127 -10.44 -8.09 8.68
C LYS A 127 -11.93 -8.47 8.52
N LEU A 128 -12.46 -8.29 7.32
CA LEU A 128 -13.81 -8.70 6.92
C LEU A 128 -13.87 -10.16 6.45
N GLY A 129 -12.76 -10.88 6.48
CA GLY A 129 -12.69 -12.32 6.23
C GLY A 129 -12.72 -12.72 4.75
N LEU A 130 -12.31 -11.83 3.84
CA LEU A 130 -11.97 -12.24 2.48
C LEU A 130 -10.69 -13.09 2.52
N ARG A 131 -10.62 -14.08 1.64
CA ARG A 131 -9.44 -14.95 1.53
C ARG A 131 -8.29 -14.17 0.89
N THR A 132 -7.07 -14.65 1.10
CA THR A 132 -5.86 -14.02 0.54
C THR A 132 -5.72 -14.15 -0.97
N ASP A 133 -6.41 -15.13 -1.56
CA ASP A 133 -6.48 -15.41 -2.99
C ASP A 133 -7.77 -14.88 -3.64
N GLU A 134 -8.66 -14.27 -2.87
CA GLU A 134 -9.94 -13.74 -3.33
C GLU A 134 -9.75 -12.34 -3.91
N GLU A 135 -10.05 -12.19 -5.19
CA GLU A 135 -10.10 -10.88 -5.83
C GLU A 135 -11.32 -10.09 -5.33
N PHE A 136 -11.16 -8.79 -5.15
CA PHE A 136 -12.25 -7.93 -4.71
C PHE A 136 -12.20 -6.55 -5.34
N GLY A 137 -13.37 -5.95 -5.47
CA GLY A 137 -13.57 -4.56 -5.86
C GLY A 137 -14.01 -3.69 -4.69
N LEU A 138 -13.83 -2.38 -4.86
CA LEU A 138 -14.32 -1.36 -3.95
C LEU A 138 -15.48 -0.60 -4.60
N GLN A 139 -16.56 -0.38 -3.86
CA GLN A 139 -17.73 0.38 -4.29
C GLN A 139 -18.12 1.44 -3.26
N THR A 140 -18.82 2.49 -3.71
CA THR A 140 -19.52 3.40 -2.80
C THR A 140 -20.70 2.70 -2.12
N PRO A 141 -21.32 3.30 -1.08
CA PRO A 141 -22.52 2.74 -0.45
C PRO A 141 -23.71 2.64 -1.41
N SER A 142 -23.72 3.44 -2.48
CA SER A 142 -24.74 3.40 -3.54
C SER A 142 -24.45 2.37 -4.64
N GLY A 143 -23.39 1.56 -4.49
CA GLY A 143 -23.00 0.52 -5.46
C GLY A 143 -22.19 1.03 -6.66
N LEU A 144 -21.69 2.27 -6.63
CA LEU A 144 -20.84 2.79 -7.71
C LEU A 144 -19.43 2.20 -7.59
N PRO A 145 -18.86 1.56 -8.64
CA PRO A 145 -17.49 1.05 -8.62
C PRO A 145 -16.45 2.16 -8.48
N ILE A 146 -15.42 1.91 -7.69
CA ILE A 146 -14.28 2.82 -7.50
C ILE A 146 -13.06 2.24 -8.24
N PRO A 147 -12.74 2.75 -9.45
CA PRO A 147 -11.67 2.19 -10.26
C PRO A 147 -10.28 2.67 -9.80
N LYS A 148 -9.26 1.85 -10.09
CA LYS A 148 -7.82 2.21 -9.96
C LYS A 148 -7.38 2.62 -8.55
N ILE A 149 -7.90 1.95 -7.51
CA ILE A 149 -7.47 2.22 -6.12
C ILE A 149 -5.99 1.94 -5.87
N ALA A 150 -5.34 1.12 -6.71
CA ALA A 150 -3.91 0.83 -6.64
C ALA A 150 -3.02 2.05 -6.95
N ASP A 151 -3.53 3.01 -7.72
CA ASP A 151 -2.76 4.17 -8.19
C ASP A 151 -3.20 5.47 -7.50
N LYS A 152 -4.06 5.39 -6.48
CA LYS A 152 -4.72 6.55 -5.87
C LYS A 152 -4.48 6.63 -4.37
N SER A 153 -4.25 7.85 -3.90
CA SER A 153 -4.20 8.17 -2.48
C SER A 153 -5.59 8.10 -1.83
N VAL A 154 -5.62 7.95 -0.51
CA VAL A 154 -6.84 8.08 0.31
C VAL A 154 -7.48 9.44 0.07
N ARG A 155 -6.70 10.51 -0.02
CA ARG A 155 -7.16 11.88 -0.29
C ARG A 155 -7.95 11.96 -1.59
N GLU A 156 -7.39 11.43 -2.68
CA GLU A 156 -8.05 11.45 -3.99
C GLU A 156 -9.37 10.68 -3.98
N ILE A 157 -9.40 9.52 -3.33
CA ILE A 157 -10.60 8.69 -3.24
C ILE A 157 -11.65 9.36 -2.35
N VAL A 158 -11.27 9.82 -1.16
CA VAL A 158 -12.19 10.42 -0.19
C VAL A 158 -12.80 11.72 -0.72
N ASN A 159 -12.02 12.56 -1.40
CA ASN A 159 -12.51 13.79 -2.01
C ASN A 159 -13.57 13.53 -3.09
N THR A 160 -13.54 12.36 -3.73
CA THR A 160 -14.43 12.01 -4.84
C THR A 160 -15.63 11.17 -4.38
N TYR A 161 -15.42 10.23 -3.46
CA TYR A 161 -16.35 9.15 -3.14
C TYR A 161 -16.79 9.12 -1.66
N GLY A 162 -16.22 9.98 -0.80
CA GLY A 162 -16.47 9.97 0.64
C GLY A 162 -15.65 8.91 1.38
N THR A 163 -16.03 8.59 2.62
CA THR A 163 -15.21 7.74 3.52
C THR A 163 -15.79 6.35 3.79
N MET A 164 -16.92 6.01 3.16
CA MET A 164 -17.60 4.73 3.37
C MET A 164 -17.55 3.90 2.10
N PHE A 165 -17.19 2.63 2.22
CA PHE A 165 -16.96 1.75 1.08
C PHE A 165 -17.49 0.34 1.31
N ASN A 166 -18.00 -0.26 0.24
CA ASN A 166 -18.34 -1.67 0.19
C ASN A 166 -17.23 -2.45 -0.51
N LEU A 167 -16.82 -3.57 0.10
CA LEU A 167 -16.02 -4.60 -0.54
C LEU A 167 -16.96 -5.61 -1.22
N VAL A 168 -16.66 -5.87 -2.47
CA VAL A 168 -17.39 -6.83 -3.30
C VAL A 168 -16.40 -7.87 -3.77
N SER A 169 -16.62 -9.13 -3.39
CA SER A 169 -15.82 -10.24 -3.89
C SER A 169 -16.10 -10.46 -5.37
N ALA A 170 -15.05 -10.64 -6.17
CA ALA A 170 -15.16 -10.96 -7.59
C ALA A 170 -15.79 -12.34 -7.83
N ASP A 171 -15.76 -13.21 -6.82
CA ASP A 171 -16.37 -14.54 -6.84
C ASP A 171 -17.88 -14.51 -6.53
N THR A 172 -18.43 -13.35 -6.17
CA THR A 172 -19.87 -13.19 -5.95
C THR A 172 -20.58 -13.18 -7.32
N PRO A 173 -21.46 -14.15 -7.63
CA PRO A 173 -22.22 -14.10 -8.88
C PRO A 173 -23.10 -12.84 -8.90
N ALA A 174 -23.09 -12.16 -10.05
CA ALA A 174 -23.93 -11.00 -10.34
C ALA A 174 -25.43 -11.34 -10.26
#